data_AF-A0A6B0GER8-F1
#
_entry.id   AF-A0A6B0GER8-F1
#
_cell.length_a   1.000
_cell.length_b   1.000
_cell.length_c   1.000
_cell.angle_alpha   90.00
_cell.angle_beta   90.00
_cell.angle_gamma   90.00
#
_symmetry.space_group_name_H-M   'P 1'
#
loop_
_entity.id
_entity.type
_entity.pdbx_description
1 polymer ?
#
loop_
_entity_poly.entity_id
_entity_poly.type
_entity_poly.pdbx_seq_one_letter_code
_entity_poly.pdbx_strand_id
1 'polypeptide(L)'
;MAAVPVFGGVAAAHFPVELDIHVQPRNEENFVDLDEHDRVSVVVHPSEFLNSDGKRETFDPTERDVRYRLGSRSTLDDGAGARPTDDGEVTETTTGHGDHERTTEVLTLTFPVEQMGLGRGDDTIWLYWERDASGEHGSSGTDTVSVYGGTPSSRELQELLRRWVRLWSRY
;
A
#
# COMPACT_ATOMS: atom_id res chain seq x y z
N MET A 1 19.89 44.73 16.04
CA MET A 1 20.14 43.75 14.96
C MET A 1 19.30 42.53 15.25
N ALA A 2 18.29 42.24 14.43
CA ALA A 2 17.46 41.04 14.56
C ALA A 2 18.09 39.93 13.71
N ALA A 3 18.36 38.78 14.30
CA ALA A 3 18.75 37.59 13.57
C ALA A 3 17.53 37.07 12.81
N VAL A 4 17.62 37.04 11.48
CA VAL A 4 16.64 36.32 10.65
C VAL A 4 16.84 34.82 10.90
N PRO A 5 15.79 34.08 11.30
CA PRO A 5 15.89 32.63 11.34
C PRO A 5 16.07 32.14 9.89
N VAL A 6 17.16 31.42 9.63
CA VAL A 6 17.26 30.54 8.48
C VAL A 6 16.22 29.45 8.71
N PHE A 7 15.10 29.54 7.99
CA PHE A 7 14.22 28.40 7.83
C PHE A 7 15.04 27.31 7.15
N GLY A 8 15.38 26.29 7.93
CA GLY A 8 16.12 25.12 7.48
C GLY A 8 15.46 24.58 6.22
N GLY A 9 16.29 24.35 5.19
CA GLY A 9 15.85 23.84 3.91
C GLY A 9 14.97 22.61 4.11
N VAL A 10 13.81 22.63 3.46
CA VAL A 10 13.00 21.45 3.24
C VAL A 10 13.86 20.52 2.41
N ALA A 11 14.62 19.65 3.07
CA ALA A 11 15.08 18.43 2.43
C ALA A 11 13.81 17.63 2.17
N ALA A 12 13.22 17.83 0.99
CA ALA A 12 12.38 16.82 0.39
C ALA A 12 13.26 15.56 0.37
N ALA A 13 13.11 14.65 1.33
CA ALA A 13 13.86 13.41 1.20
C ALA A 13 13.26 12.73 -0.01
N HIS A 14 14.13 12.45 -0.95
CA HIS A 14 13.81 11.84 -2.21
C HIS A 14 13.53 10.37 -1.92
N PHE A 15 12.26 10.02 -1.90
CA PHE A 15 11.83 8.64 -1.89
C PHE A 15 11.36 8.26 -3.29
N PRO A 16 11.36 6.96 -3.64
CA PRO A 16 10.80 6.54 -4.92
C PRO A 16 9.35 7.00 -5.02
N VAL A 17 8.97 7.47 -6.21
CA VAL A 17 7.59 7.90 -6.50
C VAL A 17 6.62 6.73 -6.36
N GLU A 18 7.11 5.52 -6.63
CA GLU A 18 6.34 4.29 -6.58
C GLU A 18 7.14 3.16 -5.91
N LEU A 19 6.53 2.44 -4.97
CA LEU A 19 7.06 1.20 -4.39
C LEU A 19 6.60 0.02 -5.25
N ASP A 20 7.53 -0.87 -5.58
CA ASP A 20 7.20 -2.16 -6.17
C ASP A 20 6.69 -3.11 -5.08
N ILE A 21 5.43 -3.51 -5.18
CA ILE A 21 4.74 -4.33 -4.19
C ILE A 21 4.02 -5.50 -4.84
N HIS A 22 3.89 -6.60 -4.10
CA HIS A 22 3.09 -7.74 -4.50
C HIS A 22 2.21 -8.19 -3.32
N VAL A 23 0.90 -8.10 -3.51
CA VAL A 23 -0.09 -8.56 -2.55
C VAL A 23 -0.29 -10.07 -2.74
N GLN A 24 -0.39 -10.80 -1.63
CA GLN A 24 -0.56 -12.26 -1.63
C GLN A 24 0.43 -12.97 -2.57
N PRO A 25 1.76 -12.84 -2.37
CA PRO A 25 2.78 -13.31 -3.32
C PRO A 25 2.76 -14.82 -3.60
N ARG A 26 2.00 -15.60 -2.81
CA ARG A 26 1.79 -17.05 -2.95
C ARG A 26 0.45 -17.40 -3.60
N ASN A 27 -0.31 -16.41 -4.04
CA ASN A 27 -1.61 -16.57 -4.69
C ASN A 27 -1.50 -16.14 -6.16
N GLU A 28 -1.42 -17.11 -7.07
CA GLU A 28 -1.31 -16.86 -8.52
C GLU A 28 -2.52 -16.11 -9.10
N GLU A 29 -3.67 -16.20 -8.45
CA GLU A 29 -4.90 -15.51 -8.86
C GLU A 29 -5.03 -14.09 -8.28
N ASN A 30 -4.07 -13.69 -7.42
CA ASN A 30 -3.99 -12.39 -6.75
C ASN A 30 -5.34 -11.87 -6.21
N PHE A 31 -6.00 -12.68 -5.38
CA PHE A 31 -7.27 -12.31 -4.75
C PHE A 31 -7.18 -12.20 -3.23
N VAL A 32 -8.08 -11.38 -2.68
CA VAL A 32 -8.33 -11.25 -1.25
C VAL A 32 -9.78 -11.64 -0.99
N ASP A 33 -10.00 -12.77 -0.33
CA ASP A 33 -11.32 -13.15 0.16
C ASP A 33 -11.51 -12.62 1.59
N LEU A 34 -12.40 -11.65 1.77
CA LEU A 34 -12.63 -10.99 3.04
C LEU A 34 -13.37 -11.87 4.06
N ASP A 35 -14.00 -12.97 3.64
CA ASP A 35 -14.70 -13.91 4.53
C ASP A 35 -13.78 -15.06 4.96
N GLU A 36 -12.78 -15.41 4.15
CA GLU A 36 -11.82 -16.48 4.44
C GLU A 36 -10.47 -15.98 4.98
N HIS A 37 -10.02 -14.80 4.57
CA HIS A 37 -8.72 -14.23 4.96
C HIS A 37 -8.88 -13.15 6.04
N ASP A 38 -8.40 -13.45 7.24
CA ASP A 38 -8.27 -12.44 8.30
C ASP A 38 -7.04 -11.52 8.08
N ARG A 39 -6.11 -11.95 7.21
CA ARG A 39 -4.81 -11.31 6.98
C ARG A 39 -4.38 -11.36 5.52
N VAL A 40 -3.64 -10.34 5.11
CA VAL A 40 -3.02 -10.23 3.78
C VAL A 40 -1.52 -10.05 3.93
N SER A 41 -0.75 -10.89 3.23
CA SER A 41 0.69 -10.71 3.09
C SER A 41 1.01 -9.77 1.93
N VAL A 42 1.97 -8.89 2.12
CA VAL A 42 2.45 -7.97 1.08
C VAL A 42 3.97 -8.01 1.06
N VAL A 43 4.55 -8.24 -0.10
CA VAL A 43 5.99 -8.12 -0.32
C VAL A 43 6.29 -6.73 -0.84
N VAL A 44 7.31 -6.08 -0.27
CA VAL A 44 7.86 -4.82 -0.76
C VAL A 44 9.25 -5.11 -1.35
N HIS A 45 9.44 -4.80 -2.63
CA HIS A 45 10.68 -5.03 -3.35
C HIS A 45 11.61 -3.81 -3.27
N PRO A 46 12.94 -4.01 -3.23
CA PRO A 46 13.88 -2.93 -3.44
C PRO A 46 13.64 -2.24 -4.78
N SER A 47 13.64 -0.91 -4.78
CA SER A 47 13.32 -0.10 -5.95
C SER A 47 14.42 0.91 -6.24
N GLU A 48 14.92 0.94 -7.47
CA GLU A 48 15.85 1.98 -7.92
C GLU A 48 15.09 3.20 -8.42
N PHE A 49 15.52 4.40 -8.05
CA PHE A 49 14.92 5.66 -8.48
C PHE A 49 15.97 6.74 -8.70
N LEU A 50 15.58 7.84 -9.34
CA LEU A 50 16.41 9.04 -9.46
C LEU A 50 16.01 10.05 -8.38
N ASN A 51 16.98 10.50 -7.60
CA ASN A 51 16.80 11.61 -6.67
C ASN A 51 16.72 12.97 -7.41
N SER A 52 16.49 14.09 -6.71
CA SER A 52 16.40 15.42 -7.36
C SER A 52 17.67 15.83 -8.08
N ASP A 53 18.82 15.29 -7.68
CA ASP A 53 20.10 15.58 -8.31
C ASP A 53 20.31 14.72 -9.57
N GLY A 54 19.32 13.91 -9.96
CA GLY A 54 19.40 12.99 -11.09
C GLY A 54 20.34 11.81 -10.82
N LYS A 55 20.67 11.53 -9.56
CA LYS A 55 21.51 10.37 -9.19
C LYS A 55 20.62 9.17 -8.90
N ARG A 56 21.10 7.99 -9.29
CA ARG A 56 20.47 6.72 -8.94
C ARG A 56 20.67 6.43 -7.46
N GLU A 57 19.56 6.15 -6.79
CA GLU A 57 19.50 5.66 -5.43
C GLU A 57 18.60 4.43 -5.37
N THR A 58 18.80 3.61 -4.34
CA THR A 58 18.00 2.43 -4.08
C THR A 58 17.21 2.64 -2.80
N PHE A 59 15.91 2.41 -2.88
CA PHE A 59 15.08 2.19 -1.71
C PHE A 59 15.13 0.72 -1.37
N ASP A 60 15.86 0.38 -0.31
CA ASP A 60 15.85 -0.96 0.28
C ASP A 60 14.85 -0.98 1.44
N PRO A 61 13.72 -1.72 1.35
CA PRO A 61 12.71 -1.76 2.41
C PRO A 61 13.20 -2.46 3.67
N THR A 62 14.23 -3.32 3.59
CA THR A 62 14.76 -4.08 4.73
C THR A 62 15.61 -3.22 5.67
N GLU A 63 16.15 -2.11 5.17
CA GLU A 63 16.96 -1.16 5.94
C GLU A 63 16.14 0.02 6.53
N ARG A 64 14.81 0.01 6.35
CA ARG A 64 13.93 1.13 6.75
C ARG A 64 13.06 0.77 7.94
N ASP A 65 12.72 1.80 8.72
CA ASP A 65 11.71 1.67 9.76
C ASP A 65 10.36 1.26 9.15
N VAL A 66 9.70 0.32 9.81
CA VAL A 66 8.41 -0.23 9.41
C VAL A 66 7.31 0.77 9.74
N ARG A 67 6.89 1.54 8.72
CA ARG A 67 5.89 2.61 8.85
C ARG A 67 4.85 2.53 7.74
N TYR A 68 4.32 1.33 7.52
CA TYR A 68 3.45 1.05 6.39
C TYR A 68 1.96 1.14 6.75
N ARG A 69 1.15 1.57 5.79
CA ARG A 69 -0.31 1.51 5.81
C ARG A 69 -0.85 0.90 4.54
N LEU A 70 -1.69 -0.11 4.69
CA LEU A 70 -2.34 -0.79 3.59
C LEU A 70 -3.85 -0.52 3.60
N GLY A 71 -4.44 -0.29 2.44
CA GLY A 71 -5.89 -0.21 2.33
C GLY A 71 -6.40 0.26 0.98
N SER A 72 -7.72 0.50 0.93
CA SER A 72 -8.34 1.22 -0.19
C SER A 72 -7.90 2.68 -0.20
N ARG A 73 -7.91 3.32 -1.38
CA ARG A 73 -7.45 4.71 -1.54
C ARG A 73 -8.15 5.68 -0.58
N SER A 74 -9.48 5.55 -0.44
CA SER A 74 -10.27 6.41 0.45
C SER A 74 -9.90 6.23 1.92
N THR A 75 -9.66 4.99 2.35
CA THR A 75 -9.29 4.68 3.73
C THR A 75 -7.95 5.32 4.08
N LEU A 76 -6.99 5.28 3.15
CA LEU A 76 -5.70 5.90 3.36
C LEU A 76 -5.74 7.43 3.27
N ASP A 77 -6.60 8.00 2.42
CA ASP A 77 -6.83 9.46 2.37
C ASP A 77 -7.35 10.04 3.69
N ASP A 78 -8.10 9.25 4.46
CA ASP A 78 -8.57 9.61 5.80
C ASP A 78 -7.48 9.41 6.90
N GLY A 79 -6.26 9.01 6.52
CA GLY A 79 -5.17 8.69 7.45
C GLY A 79 -5.38 7.38 8.23
N ALA A 80 -6.40 6.59 7.85
CA ALA A 80 -6.67 5.27 8.40
C ALA A 80 -5.81 4.21 7.67
N GLY A 81 -6.30 2.97 7.58
CA GLY A 81 -5.59 1.86 6.93
C GLY A 81 -4.91 0.94 7.92
N ALA A 82 -4.70 -0.30 7.47
CA ALA A 82 -4.10 -1.36 8.26
C ALA A 82 -2.60 -1.10 8.45
N ARG A 83 -2.13 -1.20 9.68
CA ARG A 83 -0.70 -1.30 9.99
C ARG A 83 -0.26 -2.76 9.97
N PRO A 84 1.02 -3.06 9.68
CA PRO A 84 1.50 -4.43 9.76
C PRO A 84 1.41 -4.95 11.20
N THR A 85 1.20 -6.25 11.35
CA THR A 85 1.05 -6.91 12.67
C THR A 85 2.33 -6.96 13.49
N ASP A 86 3.47 -6.82 12.81
CA ASP A 86 4.83 -6.92 13.32
C ASP A 86 5.77 -6.12 12.39
N ASP A 87 7.07 -6.21 12.64
CA ASP A 87 8.11 -5.52 11.85
C ASP A 87 8.38 -6.19 10.48
N GLY A 88 7.63 -7.23 10.12
CA GLY A 88 7.84 -8.00 8.90
C GLY A 88 8.97 -9.02 9.00
N GLU A 89 9.12 -9.78 7.92
CA GLU A 89 10.15 -10.80 7.75
C GLU A 89 10.98 -10.47 6.51
N VAL A 90 12.30 -10.52 6.64
CA VAL A 90 13.19 -10.46 5.47
C VAL A 90 13.22 -11.85 4.85
N THR A 91 12.75 -11.93 3.62
CA THR A 91 12.69 -13.18 2.83
C THR A 91 13.40 -12.98 1.51
N GLU A 92 13.86 -14.07 0.90
CA GLU A 92 14.41 -14.01 -0.46
C GLU A 92 13.31 -14.26 -1.49
N THR A 93 13.28 -13.44 -2.54
CA THR A 93 12.49 -13.70 -3.74
C THR A 93 13.39 -13.84 -4.94
N THR A 94 13.00 -14.71 -5.87
CA THR A 94 13.71 -14.93 -7.11
C THR A 94 12.84 -14.48 -8.26
N THR A 95 13.32 -13.49 -9.00
CA THR A 95 12.63 -12.94 -10.18
C THR A 95 13.42 -13.23 -11.45
N GLY A 96 12.72 -13.31 -12.59
CA GLY A 96 13.31 -13.67 -13.88
C GLY A 96 13.29 -15.18 -14.15
N HIS A 97 13.87 -15.59 -15.28
CA HIS A 97 13.94 -16.99 -15.69
C HIS A 97 15.26 -17.27 -16.41
N GLY A 98 15.84 -18.45 -16.19
CA GLY A 98 17.10 -18.85 -16.80
C GLY A 98 18.27 -17.99 -16.34
N ASP A 99 19.14 -17.56 -17.26
CA ASP A 99 20.36 -16.79 -16.93
C ASP A 99 20.10 -15.37 -16.40
N HIS A 100 18.83 -14.92 -16.43
CA HIS A 100 18.40 -13.63 -15.90
C HIS A 100 17.79 -13.74 -14.50
N GLU A 101 17.84 -14.92 -13.89
CA GLU A 101 17.37 -15.15 -12.53
C GLU A 101 18.16 -14.29 -11.53
N ARG A 102 17.44 -13.56 -10.69
CA ARG A 102 18.00 -12.73 -9.62
C ARG A 102 17.29 -13.01 -8.32
N THR A 103 18.05 -13.44 -7.33
CA THR A 103 17.61 -13.51 -5.93
C THR A 103 17.85 -12.17 -5.26
N THR A 104 16.85 -11.67 -4.55
CA THR A 104 16.91 -10.39 -3.84
C THR A 104 16.18 -10.52 -2.51
N GLU A 105 16.72 -9.89 -1.48
CA GLU A 105 16.06 -9.78 -0.18
C GLU A 105 14.89 -8.79 -0.29
N VAL A 106 13.74 -9.18 0.24
CA VAL A 106 12.51 -8.40 0.24
C VAL A 106 11.89 -8.39 1.62
N LEU A 107 11.15 -7.33 1.92
CA LEU A 107 10.41 -7.22 3.17
C LEU A 107 9.00 -7.77 2.97
N THR A 108 8.66 -8.85 3.69
CA THR A 108 7.31 -9.40 3.74
C THR A 108 6.58 -8.88 4.97
N LEU A 109 5.44 -8.24 4.76
CA LEU A 109 4.59 -7.65 5.81
C LEU A 109 3.24 -8.35 5.86
N THR A 110 2.67 -8.48 7.06
CA THR A 110 1.34 -9.06 7.25
C THR A 110 0.38 -8.01 7.80
N PHE A 111 -0.77 -7.82 7.14
CA PHE A 111 -1.74 -6.78 7.47
C PHE A 111 -3.11 -7.39 7.84
N PRO A 112 -3.81 -6.86 8.87
CA PRO A 112 -5.16 -7.28 9.21
C PRO A 112 -6.20 -6.72 8.23
N VAL A 113 -7.08 -7.58 7.71
CA VAL A 113 -8.08 -7.22 6.68
C VAL A 113 -9.08 -6.18 7.16
N GLU A 114 -9.54 -6.28 8.42
CA GLU A 114 -10.59 -5.42 8.99
C GLU A 114 -10.28 -3.92 8.91
N GLN A 115 -9.00 -3.55 8.89
CA GLN A 115 -8.55 -2.15 8.93
C GLN A 115 -8.22 -1.58 7.54
N MET A 116 -8.25 -2.40 6.48
CA MET A 116 -7.89 -1.99 5.13
C MET A 116 -9.01 -1.16 4.46
N GLY A 117 -10.24 -1.29 4.96
CA GLY A 117 -11.42 -0.65 4.38
C GLY A 117 -11.64 -1.07 2.93
N LEU A 118 -11.36 -2.34 2.61
CA LEU A 118 -11.64 -2.95 1.32
C LEU A 118 -13.11 -3.36 1.25
N GLY A 119 -13.73 -3.08 0.11
CA GLY A 119 -15.06 -3.54 -0.24
C GLY A 119 -15.00 -4.63 -1.30
N ARG A 120 -16.09 -5.37 -1.44
CA ARG A 120 -16.26 -6.28 -2.56
C ARG A 120 -16.13 -5.52 -3.87
N GLY A 121 -15.35 -6.06 -4.80
CA GLY A 121 -15.16 -5.48 -6.12
C GLY A 121 -14.15 -4.32 -6.16
N ASP A 122 -13.47 -4.02 -5.05
CA ASP A 122 -12.20 -3.29 -5.14
C ASP A 122 -11.22 -4.11 -5.98
N ASP A 123 -10.52 -3.42 -6.88
CA ASP A 123 -9.58 -4.00 -7.84
C ASP A 123 -8.13 -3.57 -7.58
N THR A 124 -7.93 -2.65 -6.64
CA THR A 124 -6.64 -2.01 -6.38
C THR A 124 -6.42 -1.85 -4.89
N ILE A 125 -5.30 -2.36 -4.38
CA ILE A 125 -4.83 -2.12 -3.02
C ILE A 125 -3.67 -1.13 -3.04
N TRP A 126 -3.66 -0.22 -2.07
CA TRP A 126 -2.63 0.80 -1.92
C TRP A 126 -1.79 0.53 -0.66
N LEU A 127 -0.49 0.75 -0.77
CA LEU A 127 0.46 0.74 0.33
C LEU A 127 1.12 2.12 0.44
N TYR A 128 1.07 2.75 1.61
CA TYR A 128 1.87 3.95 1.92
C TYR A 128 2.95 3.64 2.93
N TRP A 129 4.11 4.24 2.72
CA TRP A 129 5.18 4.30 3.70
C TRP A 129 5.28 5.72 4.25
N GLU A 130 5.12 5.88 5.57
CA GLU A 130 5.23 7.16 6.25
C GLU A 130 6.71 7.50 6.48
N ARG A 131 7.11 8.71 6.07
CA ARG A 131 8.51 9.14 6.16
C ARG A 131 8.98 9.24 7.61
N ASP A 132 8.11 9.73 8.48
CA ASP A 132 8.38 9.97 9.88
C ASP A 132 7.10 9.83 10.70
N ALA A 133 7.23 9.97 12.02
CA ALA A 133 6.13 9.79 12.96
C ALA A 133 5.01 10.85 12.84
N SER A 134 5.16 11.88 12.00
CA SER A 134 4.11 12.87 11.74
C SER A 134 2.97 12.31 10.88
N GLY A 135 3.19 11.17 10.21
CA GLY A 135 2.23 10.58 9.28
C GLY A 135 2.24 11.21 7.88
N GLU A 136 3.21 12.08 7.56
CA GLU A 136 3.39 12.56 6.19
C GLU A 136 3.76 11.39 5.25
N HIS A 137 3.01 11.27 4.16
CA HIS A 137 3.19 10.21 3.16
C HIS A 137 4.55 10.39 2.46
N GLY A 138 5.41 9.37 2.54
CA GLY A 138 6.71 9.34 1.86
C GLY A 138 6.59 8.74 0.46
N SER A 139 6.37 7.42 0.39
CA SER A 139 6.22 6.68 -0.87
C SER A 139 4.94 5.87 -0.89
N SER A 140 4.50 5.50 -2.10
CA SER A 140 3.30 4.70 -2.33
C SER A 140 3.53 3.56 -3.30
N GLY A 141 2.96 2.39 -3.06
CA GLY A 141 2.85 1.30 -4.05
C GLY A 141 1.39 0.91 -4.25
N THR A 142 1.09 0.30 -5.40
CA THR A 142 -0.21 -0.29 -5.68
C THR A 142 -0.07 -1.67 -6.29
N ASP A 143 -1.02 -2.55 -5.98
CA ASP A 143 -1.17 -3.83 -6.67
C ASP A 143 -2.62 -4.04 -7.11
N THR A 144 -2.80 -4.72 -8.24
CA THR A 144 -4.13 -5.06 -8.77
C THR A 144 -4.57 -6.38 -8.19
N VAL A 145 -5.68 -6.38 -7.45
CA VAL A 145 -6.20 -7.56 -6.77
C VAL A 145 -7.66 -7.81 -7.14
N SER A 146 -8.17 -9.02 -6.92
CA SER A 146 -9.61 -9.25 -6.91
C SER A 146 -10.12 -9.39 -5.47
N VAL A 147 -11.01 -8.50 -5.02
CA VAL A 147 -11.57 -8.58 -3.66
C VAL A 147 -12.96 -9.24 -3.65
N TYR A 148 -13.07 -10.35 -2.92
CA TYR A 148 -14.29 -11.15 -2.75
C TYR A 148 -14.77 -11.14 -1.29
N GLY A 149 -16.00 -11.60 -1.06
CA GLY A 149 -16.59 -11.70 0.29
C GLY A 149 -16.85 -10.34 0.96
N GLY A 150 -17.09 -10.37 2.27
CA GLY A 150 -17.16 -9.20 3.13
C GLY A 150 -18.57 -8.63 3.35
N THR A 151 -18.70 -7.83 4.41
CA THR A 151 -19.93 -7.06 4.66
C THR A 151 -19.96 -5.85 3.72
N PRO A 152 -21.08 -5.59 3.01
CA PRO A 152 -21.16 -4.46 2.09
C PRO A 152 -20.84 -3.15 2.80
N SER A 153 -19.95 -2.39 2.19
CA SER A 153 -19.52 -1.08 2.69
C SER A 153 -20.68 -0.09 2.74
N SER A 154 -20.56 0.94 3.57
CA SER A 154 -21.56 2.03 3.63
C SER A 154 -21.77 2.71 2.27
N ARG A 155 -20.75 2.71 1.41
CA ARG A 155 -20.82 3.26 0.05
C ARG A 155 -21.67 2.39 -0.88
N GLU A 156 -21.46 1.07 -0.86
CA GLU A 156 -22.29 0.12 -1.62
C GLU A 156 -23.75 0.15 -1.17
N LEU A 157 -24.00 0.26 0.15
CA LEU A 157 -25.36 0.42 0.68
C LEU A 157 -26.00 1.73 0.18
N GLN A 158 -25.26 2.83 0.13
CA GLN A 158 -25.77 4.09 -0.44
C GLN A 158 -26.05 3.97 -1.94
N GLU A 159 -25.22 3.27 -2.71
CA GLU A 159 -25.45 3.05 -4.14
C GLU A 159 -26.67 2.17 -4.41
N LEU A 160 -26.86 1.11 -3.61
CA LEU A 160 -28.06 0.29 -3.63
C LEU A 160 -29.29 1.13 -3.33
N LEU A 161 -29.27 1.94 -2.26
CA LEU A 161 -30.39 2.84 -1.92
C LEU A 161 -30.69 3.84 -3.05
N ARG A 162 -29.66 4.45 -3.65
CA ARG A 162 -29.83 5.34 -4.81
C ARG A 162 -30.44 4.62 -6.01
N ARG A 163 -30.07 3.37 -6.26
CA ARG A 163 -30.67 2.53 -7.30
C ARG A 163 -32.15 2.25 -7.02
N TRP A 164 -32.50 1.94 -5.77
CA TRP A 164 -33.89 1.72 -5.35
C TRP A 164 -34.77 2.97 -5.52
N VAL A 165 -34.30 4.14 -5.08
CA VAL A 165 -35.03 5.41 -5.24
C VAL A 165 -35.27 5.73 -6.71
N ARG A 166 -34.29 5.49 -7.60
CA ARG A 166 -34.45 5.67 -9.05
C ARG A 166 -35.43 4.69 -9.68
N LEU A 167 -35.53 3.46 -9.15
CA LEU A 167 -36.48 2.46 -9.62
C LEU A 167 -37.92 2.85 -9.27
N TRP A 168 -38.12 3.40 -8.06
CA TRP A 168 -39.41 3.87 -7.57
C TRP A 168 -39.85 5.21 -8.17
N SER A 169 -38.92 6.08 -8.54
CA SER A 169 -39.24 7.36 -9.20
C SER A 169 -39.67 7.21 -10.67
N ARG A 170 -39.79 5.97 -11.17
CA ARG A 170 -40.25 5.63 -12.53
C ARG A 170 -41.67 5.05 -12.55
N TYR A 171 -42.36 5.01 -11.40
CA TYR A 171 -43.77 4.64 -11.25
C TYR A 171 -44.59 5.82 -10.74
#